data_AF-A0A0V7ZZ88-F1
#
_entry.id   AF-A0A0V7ZZ88-F1
#
_cell.length_a   1.000
_cell.length_b   1.000
_cell.length_c   1.000
_cell.angle_alpha   90.00
_cell.angle_beta   90.00
_cell.angle_gamma   90.00
#
_symmetry.space_group_name_H-M   'P 1'
#
loop_
_entity.id
_entity.type
_entity.pdbx_description
1 polymer ?
#
loop_
_entity_poly.entity_id
_entity_poly.type
_entity_poly.pdbx_seq_one_letter_code
_entity_poly.pdbx_strand_id
1 'polypeptide(L)'
;MKLVVPPTEIALYQLRVLKTVAVADGKLDDLEYQMLMSMQTYIFKTNVLIDGLKLITPQELSSKIISREFCKQLIHYCILISIIGARVTRNKTRVVIEFAEALKINDCAVQTLKHLANNRLALVRFNVFRHGFIGPKVMDTLRNEGIGGMIPTLKYLMSKGDRKTAARYQKLEFYPEGSLGKELYQHLRKHGFNLPGEEGGTPEIFLVHDCVHILAEYHTSMSEEAVISAFQAGFLDKDPFWGLLFTLLQFHLGIKVLTASFTSRNEVEPESLFKALERGTHVKVNLSKNWNPWLVFERQVEDLRREYNIPPRT
;
A
#
# COMPACT_ATOMS: atom_id res chain seq x y z
N MET A 1 -13.05 4.51 0.77
CA MET A 1 -12.81 5.79 1.47
C MET A 1 -11.54 6.34 0.87
N LYS A 2 -11.53 7.57 0.34
CA LYS A 2 -10.26 8.20 -0.07
C LYS A 2 -9.58 8.74 1.18
N LEU A 3 -8.27 9.01 1.11
CA LEU A 3 -7.58 9.70 2.19
C LEU A 3 -8.21 11.08 2.39
N VAL A 4 -8.68 11.40 3.59
CA VAL A 4 -9.22 12.73 3.93
C VAL A 4 -8.32 13.39 4.96
N VAL A 5 -7.97 14.65 4.71
CA VAL A 5 -7.24 15.48 5.68
C VAL A 5 -8.25 16.00 6.72
N PRO A 6 -8.11 15.65 8.00
CA PRO A 6 -9.01 16.15 9.04
C PRO A 6 -8.74 17.64 9.34
N PRO A 7 -9.76 18.39 9.81
CA PRO A 7 -9.55 19.70 10.42
C PRO A 7 -8.55 19.62 11.58
N THR A 8 -7.80 20.70 11.82
CA THR A 8 -6.72 20.74 12.83
C THR A 8 -7.15 20.27 14.21
N GLU A 9 -8.33 20.66 14.69
CA GLU A 9 -8.84 20.21 16.00
C GLU A 9 -9.04 18.69 16.05
N ILE A 10 -9.60 18.10 15.00
CA ILE A 10 -9.78 16.65 14.88
C ILE A 10 -8.42 15.95 14.77
N ALA A 11 -7.49 16.53 14.02
CA ALA A 11 -6.13 16.02 13.88
C ALA A 11 -5.42 15.91 15.24
N LEU A 12 -5.58 16.89 16.13
CA LEU A 12 -5.02 16.86 17.48
C LEU A 12 -5.58 15.69 18.31
N TYR A 13 -6.89 15.46 18.26
CA TYR A 13 -7.50 14.31 18.93
C TYR A 13 -6.99 12.98 18.35
N GLN A 14 -6.88 12.89 17.02
CA GLN A 14 -6.36 11.71 16.34
C GLN A 14 -4.89 11.44 16.74
N LEU A 15 -4.03 12.46 16.74
CA LEU A 15 -2.64 12.32 17.19
C LEU A 15 -2.52 11.87 18.65
N ARG A 16 -3.38 12.37 19.55
CA ARG A 16 -3.43 11.90 20.95
C ARG A 16 -3.77 10.42 21.02
N VAL A 17 -4.75 9.95 20.25
CA VAL A 17 -5.12 8.52 20.19
C VAL A 17 -3.99 7.68 19.66
N LEU A 18 -3.35 8.12 18.57
CA LEU A 18 -2.22 7.42 17.96
C LEU A 18 -1.05 7.30 18.95
N LYS A 19 -0.74 8.37 19.69
CA LYS A 19 0.23 8.32 20.79
C LYS A 19 -0.20 7.34 21.88
N THR A 20 -1.46 7.35 22.30
CA THR A 20 -2.00 6.41 23.30
C THR A 20 -1.81 4.95 22.87
N VAL A 21 -2.04 4.63 21.60
CA VAL A 21 -1.76 3.29 21.06
C VAL A 21 -0.27 3.00 21.09
N ALA A 22 0.58 3.91 20.60
CA ALA A 22 2.02 3.70 20.53
C ALA A 22 2.65 3.44 21.92
N VAL A 23 2.22 4.17 22.95
CA VAL A 23 2.74 3.99 24.32
C VAL A 23 2.05 2.88 25.12
N ALA A 24 1.16 2.09 24.52
CA ALA A 24 0.39 1.07 25.24
C ALA A 24 1.26 -0.03 25.88
N ASP A 25 2.50 -0.20 25.42
CA ASP A 25 3.51 -1.09 26.03
C ASP A 25 4.37 -0.40 27.10
N GLY A 26 4.02 0.83 27.52
CA GLY A 26 4.70 1.60 28.55
C GLY A 26 5.84 2.49 28.06
N LYS A 27 6.23 2.36 26.79
CA LYS A 27 7.24 3.20 26.13
C LYS A 27 6.86 3.46 24.68
N LEU A 28 7.39 4.54 24.13
CA LEU A 28 7.30 4.87 22.71
C LEU A 28 8.54 4.34 22.00
N ASP A 29 8.38 3.45 21.02
CA ASP A 29 9.50 2.95 20.22
C ASP A 29 9.87 3.94 19.09
N ASP A 30 11.15 3.98 18.67
CA ASP A 30 11.65 4.97 17.70
C ASP A 30 10.89 4.95 16.37
N LEU A 31 10.60 3.75 15.83
CA LEU A 31 9.82 3.59 14.60
C LEU A 31 8.38 4.10 14.76
N GLU A 32 7.80 3.99 15.96
CA GLU A 32 6.44 4.48 16.23
C GLU A 32 6.43 6.00 16.36
N TYR A 33 7.47 6.57 16.97
CA TYR A 33 7.70 8.01 16.97
C TYR A 33 7.86 8.55 15.55
N GLN A 34 8.70 7.92 14.72
CA GLN A 34 8.86 8.26 13.31
C GLN A 34 7.56 8.16 12.53
N MET A 35 6.75 7.10 12.78
CA MET A 35 5.44 6.93 12.17
C MET A 35 4.47 8.06 12.56
N LEU A 36 4.44 8.45 13.83
CA LEU A 36 3.63 9.58 14.32
C LEU A 36 4.06 10.90 13.66
N MET A 37 5.36 11.18 13.61
CA MET A 37 5.91 12.37 12.97
C MET A 37 5.59 12.41 11.47
N SER A 38 5.70 11.27 10.79
CA SER A 38 5.41 11.16 9.37
C SER A 38 3.93 11.36 9.07
N MET A 39 3.04 10.73 9.85
CA MET A 39 1.60 10.99 9.74
C MET A 39 1.27 12.46 10.02
N GLN A 40 1.91 13.08 11.01
CA GLN A 40 1.75 14.50 11.30
C GLN A 40 2.11 15.38 10.09
N THR A 41 3.28 15.18 9.48
CA THR A 41 3.77 15.98 8.37
C THR A 41 2.99 15.75 7.07
N TYR A 42 2.73 14.48 6.73
CA TYR A 42 2.24 14.13 5.39
C TYR A 42 0.71 13.97 5.34
N ILE A 43 0.06 13.65 6.45
CA ILE A 43 -1.39 13.41 6.51
C ILE A 43 -2.13 14.52 7.26
N PHE A 44 -1.74 14.78 8.51
CA PHE A 44 -2.48 15.70 9.37
C PHE A 44 -2.15 17.17 9.14
N LYS A 45 -0.99 17.47 8.53
CA LYS A 45 -0.52 18.83 8.25
C LYS A 45 -0.45 19.69 9.52
N THR A 46 0.04 19.12 10.61
CA THR A 46 0.21 19.80 11.90
C THR A 46 1.69 19.91 12.29
N ASN A 47 1.99 20.73 13.29
CA ASN A 47 3.35 20.90 13.84
C ASN A 47 3.34 20.91 15.38
N VAL A 48 2.65 19.95 15.99
CA VAL A 48 2.60 19.80 17.45
C VAL A 48 3.72 18.89 17.97
N LEU A 49 4.19 19.20 19.18
CA LEU A 49 5.17 18.39 19.87
C LEU A 49 4.53 17.08 20.34
N ILE A 50 4.90 15.96 19.72
CA ILE A 50 4.36 14.63 20.02
C ILE A 50 4.57 14.27 21.49
N ASP A 51 5.74 14.54 22.07
CA ASP A 51 6.07 14.24 23.47
C ASP A 51 5.17 15.00 24.46
N GLY A 52 4.74 16.21 24.11
CA GLY A 52 3.84 17.03 24.92
C GLY A 52 2.37 16.62 24.86
N LEU A 53 1.97 15.76 23.91
CA LEU A 53 0.57 15.36 23.77
C LEU A 53 0.11 14.52 24.97
N LYS A 54 -0.99 14.95 25.61
CA LYS A 54 -1.65 14.15 26.66
C LYS A 54 -2.32 12.94 26.04
N LEU A 55 -2.23 11.80 26.72
CA LEU A 55 -2.97 10.60 26.35
C LEU A 55 -4.49 10.87 26.43
N ILE A 56 -5.27 10.06 25.73
CA ILE A 56 -6.72 10.19 25.65
C ILE A 56 -7.36 8.83 25.88
N THR A 57 -8.50 8.79 26.56
CA THR A 57 -9.26 7.55 26.74
C THR A 57 -10.26 7.34 25.60
N PRO A 58 -10.70 6.10 25.34
CA PRO A 58 -11.76 5.83 24.37
C PRO A 58 -13.06 6.60 24.66
N GLN A 59 -13.42 6.77 25.94
CA GLN A 59 -14.61 7.50 26.39
C GLN A 59 -14.46 9.01 26.19
N GLU A 60 -13.28 9.58 26.43
CA GLU A 60 -13.03 11.00 26.15
C GLU A 60 -13.16 11.25 24.64
N LEU A 61 -12.57 10.39 23.80
CA LEU A 61 -12.60 10.54 22.34
C LEU A 61 -14.01 10.46 21.74
N SER A 62 -14.84 9.52 22.19
CA SER A 62 -16.18 9.30 21.62
C SER A 62 -17.11 10.52 21.79
N SER A 63 -16.81 11.39 22.75
CA SER A 63 -17.50 12.67 22.93
C SER A 63 -17.03 13.81 22.02
N LYS A 64 -15.91 13.63 21.30
CA LYS A 64 -15.21 14.69 20.56
C LYS A 64 -15.23 14.53 19.03
N ILE A 65 -15.16 13.32 18.50
CA ILE A 65 -15.16 13.08 17.05
C ILE A 65 -16.51 12.52 16.61
N ILE A 66 -17.22 13.29 15.78
CA ILE A 66 -18.57 12.95 15.33
C ILE A 66 -18.56 12.25 13.95
N SER A 67 -17.59 12.57 13.09
CA SER A 67 -17.55 12.02 11.73
C SER A 67 -17.12 10.56 11.72
N ARG A 68 -18.01 9.68 11.21
CA ARG A 68 -17.74 8.24 11.07
C ARG A 68 -16.57 7.96 10.14
N GLU A 69 -16.34 8.81 9.13
CA GLU A 69 -15.22 8.69 8.20
C GLU A 69 -13.88 8.89 8.92
N PHE A 70 -13.75 9.98 9.69
CA PHE A 70 -12.55 10.25 10.49
C PHE A 70 -12.33 9.21 11.59
N CYS A 71 -13.39 8.71 12.21
CA CYS A 71 -13.28 7.61 13.17
C CYS A 71 -12.72 6.35 12.52
N LYS A 72 -13.23 5.97 11.34
CA LYS A 72 -12.75 4.79 10.62
C LYS A 72 -11.29 4.93 10.18
N GLN A 73 -10.93 6.07 9.59
CA GLN A 73 -9.57 6.38 9.16
C GLN A 73 -8.59 6.41 10.34
N LEU A 74 -9.00 6.95 11.48
CA LEU A 74 -8.23 6.91 12.72
C LEU A 74 -7.95 5.45 13.16
N ILE A 75 -8.96 4.59 13.18
CA ILE A 75 -8.77 3.18 13.55
C ILE A 75 -7.79 2.48 12.60
N HIS A 76 -7.82 2.81 11.31
CA HIS A 76 -6.83 2.30 10.36
C HIS A 76 -5.40 2.75 10.70
N TYR A 77 -5.20 4.02 11.06
CA TYR A 77 -3.89 4.50 11.52
C TYR A 77 -3.45 3.88 12.84
N CYS A 78 -4.37 3.67 13.78
CA CYS A 78 -4.10 2.95 15.02
C CYS A 78 -3.59 1.54 14.74
N ILE A 79 -4.18 0.84 13.76
CA ILE A 79 -3.72 -0.48 13.33
C ILE A 79 -2.30 -0.40 12.75
N LEU A 80 -2.01 0.55 11.86
CA LEU A 80 -0.68 0.71 11.26
C LEU A 80 0.40 0.98 12.33
N ILE A 81 0.14 1.88 13.29
CA ILE A 81 1.04 2.15 14.41
C ILE A 81 1.22 0.92 15.30
N SER A 82 0.17 0.15 15.56
CA SER A 82 0.28 -1.07 16.38
C SER A 82 1.15 -2.17 15.74
N ILE A 83 1.49 -2.03 14.46
CA ILE A 83 2.20 -3.02 13.64
C ILE A 83 3.63 -2.58 13.29
N ILE A 84 3.92 -1.28 13.20
CA ILE A 84 5.26 -0.77 12.81
C ILE A 84 6.33 -1.01 13.88
N GLY A 85 5.95 -1.21 15.15
CA GLY A 85 6.90 -1.60 16.19
C GLY A 85 7.59 -2.95 15.88
N ALA A 86 8.61 -3.30 16.65
CA ALA A 86 9.39 -4.54 16.45
C ALA A 86 8.54 -5.82 16.52
N ARG A 87 7.39 -5.77 17.20
CA ARG A 87 6.43 -6.87 17.31
C ARG A 87 5.02 -6.33 17.52
N VAL A 88 4.03 -7.08 17.02
CA VAL A 88 2.62 -6.83 17.34
C VAL A 88 2.35 -7.31 18.76
N THR A 89 1.96 -6.42 19.67
CA THR A 89 1.71 -6.76 21.08
C THR A 89 0.22 -6.86 21.39
N ARG A 90 -0.10 -7.64 22.43
CA ARG A 90 -1.47 -7.78 22.94
C ARG A 90 -2.00 -6.47 23.52
N ASN A 91 -1.14 -5.66 24.16
CA ASN A 91 -1.56 -4.39 24.77
C ASN A 91 -1.96 -3.37 23.70
N LYS A 92 -1.12 -3.15 22.67
CA LYS A 92 -1.44 -2.28 21.55
C LYS A 92 -2.72 -2.75 20.86
N THR A 93 -2.82 -4.05 20.56
CA THR A 93 -4.02 -4.65 19.96
C THR A 93 -5.28 -4.38 20.79
N ARG A 94 -5.21 -4.57 22.12
CA ARG A 94 -6.34 -4.31 23.03
C ARG A 94 -6.77 -2.85 22.97
N VAL A 95 -5.83 -1.91 23.06
CA VAL A 95 -6.13 -0.46 23.02
C VAL A 95 -6.78 -0.06 21.70
N VAL A 96 -6.31 -0.58 20.55
CA VAL A 96 -6.95 -0.33 19.25
C VAL A 96 -8.40 -0.85 19.23
N ILE A 97 -8.64 -2.04 19.78
CA ILE A 97 -10.00 -2.62 19.86
C ILE A 97 -10.90 -1.77 20.75
N GLU A 98 -10.42 -1.31 21.91
CA GLU A 98 -11.19 -0.45 22.82
C GLU A 98 -11.59 0.87 22.17
N PHE A 99 -10.70 1.51 21.42
CA PHE A 99 -11.04 2.69 20.62
C PHE A 99 -12.07 2.38 19.53
N ALA A 100 -11.90 1.26 18.80
CA ALA A 100 -12.85 0.87 17.76
C ALA A 100 -14.26 0.62 18.34
N GLU A 101 -14.34 -0.03 19.51
CA GLU A 101 -15.59 -0.30 20.22
C GLU A 101 -16.24 0.99 20.72
N ALA A 102 -15.48 1.89 21.36
CA ALA A 102 -16.00 3.17 21.84
C ALA A 102 -16.52 4.07 20.70
N LEU A 103 -15.87 4.01 19.53
CA LEU A 103 -16.29 4.71 18.31
C LEU A 103 -17.35 3.95 17.48
N LYS A 104 -17.77 2.76 17.95
CA LYS A 104 -18.74 1.87 17.26
C LYS A 104 -18.34 1.55 15.82
N ILE A 105 -17.04 1.36 15.58
CA ILE A 105 -16.46 0.99 14.28
C ILE A 105 -16.39 -0.53 14.17
N ASN A 106 -17.34 -1.12 13.44
CA ASN A 106 -17.28 -2.51 13.02
C ASN A 106 -16.64 -2.61 11.63
N ASP A 107 -15.33 -2.87 11.59
CA ASP A 107 -14.54 -2.87 10.36
C ASP A 107 -13.70 -4.16 10.21
N CYS A 108 -13.58 -4.64 8.97
CA CYS A 108 -12.76 -5.81 8.62
C CYS A 108 -11.28 -5.62 8.99
N ALA A 109 -10.79 -4.38 8.99
CA ALA A 109 -9.44 -4.04 9.43
C ALA A 109 -9.19 -4.43 10.90
N VAL A 110 -10.15 -4.15 11.79
CA VAL A 110 -10.05 -4.50 13.22
C VAL A 110 -10.04 -6.02 13.40
N GLN A 111 -10.88 -6.74 12.65
CA GLN A 111 -10.87 -8.20 12.66
C GLN A 111 -9.54 -8.77 12.14
N THR A 112 -8.94 -8.11 11.14
CA THR A 112 -7.63 -8.49 10.61
C THR A 112 -6.52 -8.32 11.63
N LEU A 113 -6.53 -7.22 12.40
CA LEU A 113 -5.63 -7.04 13.54
C LEU A 113 -5.83 -8.13 14.61
N LYS A 114 -7.08 -8.46 14.95
CA LYS A 114 -7.39 -9.58 15.86
C LYS A 114 -6.84 -10.91 15.33
N HIS A 115 -6.97 -11.20 14.04
CA HIS A 115 -6.40 -12.40 13.43
C HIS A 115 -4.87 -12.39 13.48
N LEU A 116 -4.23 -11.25 13.21
CA LEU A 116 -2.78 -11.10 13.28
C LEU A 116 -2.25 -11.35 14.70
N ALA A 117 -2.86 -10.74 15.72
CA ALA A 117 -2.49 -10.93 17.12
C ALA A 117 -2.68 -12.37 17.63
N ASN A 118 -3.59 -13.13 17.00
CA ASN A 118 -3.84 -14.54 17.30
C ASN A 118 -3.13 -15.51 16.33
N ASN A 119 -2.16 -15.03 15.54
CA ASN A 119 -1.39 -15.80 14.56
C ASN A 119 -2.25 -16.55 13.52
N ARG A 120 -3.46 -16.06 13.22
CA ARG A 120 -4.37 -16.63 12.20
C ARG A 120 -4.02 -16.10 10.81
N LEU A 121 -2.79 -16.34 10.37
CA LEU A 121 -2.21 -15.72 9.17
C LEU A 121 -2.99 -16.04 7.89
N ALA A 122 -3.65 -17.20 7.78
CA ALA A 122 -4.49 -17.51 6.63
C ALA A 122 -5.65 -16.51 6.45
N LEU A 123 -6.30 -16.11 7.56
CA LEU A 123 -7.37 -15.12 7.54
C LEU A 123 -6.84 -13.71 7.27
N VAL A 124 -5.66 -13.38 7.80
CA VAL A 124 -4.98 -12.11 7.49
C VAL A 124 -4.70 -12.01 5.99
N ARG A 125 -4.08 -13.05 5.41
CA ARG A 125 -3.78 -13.13 3.98
C ARG A 125 -5.04 -12.99 3.13
N PHE A 126 -6.10 -13.71 3.49
CA PHE A 126 -7.37 -13.64 2.78
C PHE A 126 -7.95 -12.22 2.80
N ASN A 127 -7.99 -11.57 3.96
CA ASN A 127 -8.53 -10.21 4.09
C ASN A 127 -7.70 -9.19 3.30
N VAL A 128 -6.37 -9.26 3.39
CA VAL A 128 -5.49 -8.35 2.64
C VAL A 128 -5.57 -8.61 1.14
N PHE A 129 -5.61 -9.87 0.71
CA PHE A 129 -5.79 -10.21 -0.69
C PHE A 129 -7.12 -9.66 -1.23
N ARG A 130 -8.23 -9.91 -0.52
CA ARG A 130 -9.59 -9.50 -0.90
C ARG A 130 -9.73 -7.99 -1.08
N HIS A 131 -9.06 -7.19 -0.26
CA HIS A 131 -9.22 -5.74 -0.24
C HIS A 131 -8.04 -4.95 -0.82
N GLY A 132 -6.87 -5.59 -0.97
CA GLY A 132 -5.64 -4.98 -1.49
C GLY A 132 -5.62 -4.85 -3.01
N PHE A 133 -4.41 -4.76 -3.60
CA PHE A 133 -4.24 -4.43 -5.03
C PHE A 133 -4.67 -5.55 -5.99
N ILE A 134 -4.43 -6.82 -5.62
CA ILE A 134 -4.54 -7.96 -6.55
C ILE A 134 -5.93 -8.60 -6.53
N GLY A 135 -6.54 -8.80 -5.37
CA GLY A 135 -7.82 -9.51 -5.26
C GLY A 135 -8.95 -8.90 -6.11
N PRO A 136 -9.16 -7.58 -6.09
CA PRO A 136 -10.15 -6.94 -6.96
C PRO A 136 -9.89 -7.20 -8.44
N LYS A 137 -8.64 -7.12 -8.90
CA LYS A 137 -8.27 -7.42 -10.30
C LYS A 137 -8.61 -8.87 -10.67
N VAL A 138 -8.28 -9.83 -9.79
CA VAL A 138 -8.61 -11.25 -9.98
C VAL A 138 -10.13 -11.45 -10.09
N MET A 139 -10.90 -10.81 -9.20
CA MET A 139 -12.36 -10.92 -9.22
C MET A 139 -12.98 -10.27 -10.47
N ASP A 140 -12.43 -9.14 -10.93
CA ASP A 140 -12.88 -8.47 -12.15
C ASP A 140 -12.57 -9.32 -13.40
N THR A 141 -11.36 -9.91 -13.49
CA THR A 141 -11.00 -10.86 -14.55
C THR A 141 -11.94 -12.06 -14.57
N LEU A 142 -12.17 -12.69 -13.41
CA LEU A 142 -13.10 -13.83 -13.31
C LEU A 142 -14.52 -13.46 -13.74
N ARG A 143 -14.99 -12.26 -13.41
CA ARG A 143 -16.33 -11.79 -13.77
C ARG A 143 -16.47 -11.51 -15.27
N ASN A 144 -15.44 -10.96 -15.91
CA ASN A 144 -15.50 -10.50 -17.30
C ASN A 144 -15.04 -11.56 -18.31
N GLU A 145 -14.05 -12.37 -17.95
CA GLU A 145 -13.39 -13.35 -18.83
C GLU A 145 -13.63 -14.81 -18.40
N GLY A 146 -14.31 -15.00 -17.26
CA GLY A 146 -14.54 -16.33 -16.68
C GLY A 146 -13.26 -16.98 -16.19
N ILE A 147 -13.31 -18.30 -15.99
CA ILE A 147 -12.14 -19.10 -15.56
C ILE A 147 -11.02 -19.07 -16.62
N GLY A 148 -11.37 -18.87 -17.90
CA GLY A 148 -10.42 -18.78 -19.00
C GLY A 148 -9.41 -17.62 -18.85
N GLY A 149 -9.85 -16.48 -18.30
CA GLY A 149 -8.98 -15.32 -18.03
C GLY A 149 -7.90 -15.58 -16.98
N MET A 150 -8.03 -16.64 -16.18
CA MET A 150 -7.03 -17.01 -15.16
C MET A 150 -5.92 -17.93 -15.69
N ILE A 151 -6.04 -18.42 -16.93
CA ILE A 151 -5.07 -19.35 -17.55
C ILE A 151 -3.64 -18.76 -17.55
N PRO A 152 -3.40 -17.48 -17.92
CA PRO A 152 -2.05 -16.92 -17.88
C PRO A 152 -1.45 -16.91 -16.47
N THR A 153 -2.24 -16.56 -15.45
CA THR A 153 -1.80 -16.60 -14.04
C THR A 153 -1.46 -18.02 -13.58
N LEU A 154 -2.27 -19.02 -13.99
CA LEU A 154 -2.00 -20.41 -13.68
C LEU A 154 -0.73 -20.93 -14.37
N LYS A 155 -0.52 -20.60 -15.65
CA LYS A 155 0.71 -20.94 -16.38
C LYS A 155 1.95 -20.40 -15.68
N TYR A 156 1.91 -19.16 -15.20
CA TYR A 156 3.00 -18.58 -14.40
C TYR A 156 3.25 -19.34 -13.10
N LEU A 157 2.19 -19.68 -12.34
CA LEU A 157 2.37 -20.46 -11.10
C LEU A 157 3.01 -21.83 -11.36
N MET A 158 2.87 -22.35 -12.57
CA MET A 158 3.54 -23.56 -13.05
C MET A 158 4.89 -23.28 -13.73
N SER A 159 5.36 -22.04 -13.70
CA SER A 159 6.55 -21.54 -14.42
C SER A 159 6.56 -21.84 -15.93
N LYS A 160 5.40 -22.04 -16.55
CA LYS A 160 5.32 -22.33 -17.99
C LYS A 160 5.22 -21.02 -18.78
N GLY A 161 6.21 -20.78 -19.65
CA GLY A 161 6.18 -19.66 -20.58
C GLY A 161 5.02 -19.71 -21.58
N ASP A 162 4.68 -18.55 -22.13
CA ASP A 162 3.76 -18.34 -23.24
C ASP A 162 4.49 -17.60 -24.37
N ARG A 163 4.87 -18.33 -25.43
CA ARG A 163 5.64 -17.79 -26.55
C ARG A 163 4.95 -16.60 -27.23
N LYS A 164 3.62 -16.58 -27.30
CA LYS A 164 2.88 -15.48 -27.94
C LYS A 164 2.98 -14.21 -27.09
N THR A 165 2.81 -14.34 -25.77
CA THR A 165 2.98 -13.24 -24.83
C THR A 165 4.42 -12.75 -24.84
N ALA A 166 5.41 -13.65 -24.73
CA ALA A 166 6.83 -13.30 -24.77
C ALA A 166 7.19 -12.50 -26.03
N ALA A 167 6.79 -12.98 -27.21
CA ALA A 167 7.05 -12.30 -28.48
C ALA A 167 6.40 -10.91 -28.55
N ARG A 168 5.24 -10.72 -27.91
CA ARG A 168 4.58 -9.41 -27.83
C ARG A 168 5.39 -8.44 -26.95
N TYR A 169 5.89 -8.90 -25.80
CA TYR A 169 6.70 -8.08 -24.89
C TYR A 169 8.11 -7.80 -25.43
N GLN A 170 8.71 -8.72 -26.19
CA GLN A 170 10.01 -8.49 -26.84
C GLN A 170 9.97 -7.32 -27.82
N LYS A 171 8.83 -7.05 -28.47
CA LYS A 171 8.68 -5.92 -29.38
C LYS A 171 8.87 -4.56 -28.71
N LEU A 172 8.70 -4.48 -27.38
CA LEU A 172 8.92 -3.24 -26.62
C LEU A 172 10.37 -2.75 -26.71
N GLU A 173 11.33 -3.64 -27.02
CA GLU A 173 12.71 -3.26 -27.31
C GLU A 173 12.84 -2.26 -28.45
N PHE A 174 11.94 -2.31 -29.44
CA PHE A 174 12.01 -1.45 -30.62
C PHE A 174 11.17 -0.18 -30.51
N TYR A 175 10.59 0.07 -29.34
CA TYR A 175 9.79 1.27 -29.11
C TYR A 175 10.71 2.50 -28.98
N PRO A 176 10.19 3.72 -29.20
CA PRO A 176 11.00 4.95 -29.13
C PRO A 176 11.75 5.06 -27.80
N GLU A 177 12.98 5.58 -27.82
CA GLU A 177 13.72 5.86 -26.59
C GLU A 177 12.94 6.84 -25.69
N GLY A 178 12.97 6.63 -24.37
CA GLY A 178 12.18 7.40 -23.40
C GLY A 178 10.68 7.09 -23.38
N SER A 179 10.20 6.18 -24.23
CA SER A 179 8.80 5.71 -24.19
C SER A 179 8.57 4.69 -23.07
N LEU A 180 7.36 4.66 -22.52
CA LEU A 180 7.04 3.75 -21.40
C LEU A 180 7.31 2.27 -21.72
N GLY A 181 7.05 1.83 -22.95
CA GLY A 181 7.30 0.46 -23.38
C GLY A 181 8.78 0.13 -23.42
N LYS A 182 9.60 1.02 -24.01
CA LYS A 182 11.05 0.87 -24.09
C LYS A 182 11.69 0.85 -22.71
N GLU A 183 11.27 1.78 -21.84
CA GLU A 183 11.72 1.85 -20.45
C GLU A 183 11.30 0.61 -19.66
N LEU A 184 10.11 0.05 -19.89
CA LEU A 184 9.67 -1.21 -19.26
C LEU A 184 10.56 -2.38 -19.64
N TYR A 185 10.84 -2.52 -20.93
CA TYR A 185 11.75 -3.55 -21.43
C TYR A 185 13.14 -3.41 -20.80
N GLN A 186 13.72 -2.21 -20.84
CA GLN A 186 15.05 -1.93 -20.28
C GLN A 186 15.08 -2.16 -18.76
N HIS A 187 14.06 -1.72 -18.04
CA HIS A 187 13.94 -1.88 -16.59
C HIS A 187 13.96 -3.37 -16.19
N LEU A 188 13.09 -4.18 -16.82
CA LEU A 188 13.02 -5.61 -16.52
C LEU A 188 14.35 -6.31 -16.83
N ARG A 189 14.95 -6.04 -18.00
CA ARG A 189 16.25 -6.63 -18.38
C ARG A 189 17.39 -6.21 -17.45
N LYS A 190 17.48 -4.92 -17.12
CA LYS A 190 18.53 -4.39 -16.23
C LYS A 190 18.49 -5.02 -14.84
N HIS A 191 17.30 -5.33 -14.34
CA HIS A 191 17.12 -5.94 -13.02
C HIS A 191 17.06 -7.48 -13.06
N GLY A 192 17.33 -8.09 -14.21
CA GLY A 192 17.37 -9.55 -14.37
C GLY A 192 15.99 -10.22 -14.31
N PHE A 193 14.92 -9.46 -14.51
CA PHE A 193 13.56 -9.98 -14.58
C PHE A 193 13.25 -10.47 -16.01
N ASN A 194 12.59 -11.63 -16.08
CA ASN A 194 12.09 -12.17 -17.33
C ASN A 194 10.81 -11.44 -17.74
N LEU A 195 10.63 -11.22 -19.05
CA LEU A 195 9.45 -10.56 -19.57
C LEU A 195 8.20 -11.43 -19.32
N PRO A 196 7.01 -10.83 -19.22
CA PRO A 196 5.78 -11.62 -19.19
C PRO A 196 5.69 -12.56 -20.40
N GLY A 197 5.39 -13.83 -20.12
CA GLY A 197 5.37 -14.92 -21.10
C GLY A 197 6.71 -15.66 -21.28
N GLU A 198 7.83 -15.12 -20.83
CA GLU A 198 9.07 -15.90 -20.72
C GLU A 198 8.98 -16.88 -19.53
N GLU A 199 9.82 -17.91 -19.53
CA GLU A 199 9.88 -18.87 -18.42
C GLU A 199 10.24 -18.14 -17.13
N GLY A 200 9.43 -18.28 -16.08
CA GLY A 200 9.60 -17.53 -14.82
C GLY A 200 9.32 -16.01 -14.89
N GLY A 201 8.86 -15.48 -16.03
CA GLY A 201 8.49 -14.07 -16.17
C GLY A 201 7.24 -13.69 -15.38
N THR A 202 7.15 -12.44 -14.92
CA THR A 202 6.02 -11.99 -14.08
C THR A 202 4.67 -12.08 -14.82
N PRO A 203 3.57 -12.43 -14.12
CA PRO A 203 2.23 -12.39 -14.69
C PRO A 203 1.83 -11.00 -15.17
N GLU A 204 1.06 -10.92 -16.26
CA GLU A 204 0.52 -9.65 -16.78
C GLU A 204 -0.37 -8.90 -15.77
N ILE A 205 -0.89 -9.57 -14.72
CA ILE A 205 -1.64 -8.89 -13.65
C ILE A 205 -0.77 -7.88 -12.85
N PHE A 206 0.56 -8.05 -12.88
CA PHE A 206 1.54 -7.12 -12.28
C PHE A 206 2.04 -6.05 -13.27
N LEU A 207 1.66 -6.11 -14.56
CA LEU A 207 2.14 -5.18 -15.57
C LEU A 207 1.98 -3.72 -15.18
N VAL A 208 0.83 -3.38 -14.58
CA VAL A 208 0.56 -2.03 -14.09
C VAL A 208 1.55 -1.64 -12.99
N HIS A 209 1.84 -2.54 -12.04
CA HIS A 209 2.81 -2.32 -10.96
C HIS A 209 4.20 -2.03 -11.55
N ASP A 210 4.63 -2.84 -12.51
CA ASP A 210 5.92 -2.67 -13.19
C ASP A 210 5.99 -1.33 -13.94
N CYS A 211 4.89 -0.88 -14.56
CA CYS A 211 4.82 0.45 -15.18
C CYS A 211 4.89 1.59 -14.15
N VAL A 212 4.33 1.39 -12.95
CA VAL A 212 4.36 2.41 -11.87
C VAL A 212 5.79 2.63 -11.40
N HIS A 213 6.67 1.62 -11.38
CA HIS A 213 8.10 1.83 -11.06
C HIS A 213 8.73 2.90 -11.95
N ILE A 214 8.46 2.83 -13.25
CA ILE A 214 9.01 3.75 -14.25
C ILE A 214 8.35 5.12 -14.14
N LEU A 215 7.02 5.15 -14.13
CA LEU A 215 6.28 6.41 -14.08
C LEU A 215 6.58 7.19 -12.80
N ALA A 216 6.75 6.50 -11.68
CA ALA A 216 6.92 7.08 -10.36
C ALA A 216 8.38 7.16 -9.89
N GLU A 217 9.35 6.70 -10.68
CA GLU A 217 10.80 6.77 -10.37
C GLU A 217 11.19 5.99 -9.13
N TYR A 218 10.60 4.81 -8.92
CA TYR A 218 10.97 3.87 -7.87
C TYR A 218 11.71 2.66 -8.43
N HIS A 219 12.78 2.26 -7.76
CA HIS A 219 13.55 1.07 -8.13
C HIS A 219 12.94 -0.20 -7.51
N THR A 220 13.65 -1.33 -7.56
CA THR A 220 13.14 -2.64 -7.15
C THR A 220 13.90 -3.24 -5.94
N SER A 221 14.57 -2.40 -5.13
CA SER A 221 15.04 -2.87 -3.82
C SER A 221 13.85 -3.13 -2.89
N MET A 222 14.04 -3.91 -1.83
CA MET A 222 12.93 -4.24 -0.92
C MET A 222 12.34 -3.01 -0.23
N SER A 223 13.17 -2.02 0.11
CA SER A 223 12.73 -0.72 0.61
C SER A 223 11.92 0.07 -0.43
N GLU A 224 12.33 0.04 -1.70
CA GLU A 224 11.63 0.72 -2.78
C GLU A 224 10.27 0.07 -3.09
N GLU A 225 10.19 -1.27 -3.03
CA GLU A 225 8.93 -2.02 -3.15
C GLU A 225 7.93 -1.67 -2.04
N ALA A 226 8.42 -1.41 -0.83
CA ALA A 226 7.59 -0.93 0.27
C ALA A 226 7.04 0.48 -0.01
N VAL A 227 7.90 1.38 -0.50
CA VAL A 227 7.56 2.78 -0.76
C VAL A 227 6.63 2.93 -1.97
N ILE A 228 6.87 2.21 -3.07
CA ILE A 228 6.00 2.24 -4.25
C ILE A 228 4.60 1.68 -3.94
N SER A 229 4.50 0.70 -3.03
CA SER A 229 3.20 0.19 -2.58
C SER A 229 2.38 1.29 -1.88
N ALA A 230 3.02 2.17 -1.12
CA ALA A 230 2.37 3.34 -0.53
C ALA A 230 2.00 4.40 -1.57
N PHE A 231 2.90 4.69 -2.52
CA PHE A 231 2.59 5.56 -3.66
C PHE A 231 1.36 5.07 -4.43
N GLN A 232 1.30 3.77 -4.73
CA GLN A 232 0.16 3.15 -5.41
C GLN A 232 -1.12 3.27 -4.60
N ALA A 233 -1.06 3.10 -3.28
CA ALA A 233 -2.20 3.29 -2.40
C ALA A 233 -2.78 4.72 -2.46
N GLY A 234 -1.92 5.73 -2.72
CA GLY A 234 -2.31 7.14 -2.76
C GLY A 234 -3.24 7.51 -3.93
N PHE A 235 -3.10 6.85 -5.09
CA PHE A 235 -3.92 7.14 -6.27
C PHE A 235 -5.10 6.19 -6.48
N LEU A 236 -5.36 5.29 -5.54
CA LEU A 236 -6.54 4.43 -5.62
C LEU A 236 -7.81 5.21 -5.27
N ASP A 237 -8.92 4.91 -5.96
CA ASP A 237 -10.26 5.33 -5.54
C ASP A 237 -10.82 4.56 -4.33
N LYS A 238 -9.92 4.03 -3.49
CA LYS A 238 -10.22 3.14 -2.36
C LYS A 238 -9.36 3.51 -1.16
N ASP A 239 -9.65 2.81 -0.08
CA ASP A 239 -8.97 3.00 1.20
C ASP A 239 -7.48 2.64 1.09
N PRO A 240 -6.55 3.58 1.30
CA PRO A 240 -5.12 3.29 1.20
C PRO A 240 -4.64 2.34 2.30
N PHE A 241 -5.42 2.17 3.38
CA PHE A 241 -5.10 1.30 4.50
C PHE A 241 -4.66 -0.10 4.06
N TRP A 242 -5.36 -0.73 3.12
CA TRP A 242 -5.03 -2.10 2.72
C TRP A 242 -3.71 -2.21 1.98
N GLY A 243 -3.33 -1.17 1.22
CA GLY A 243 -2.01 -1.09 0.59
C GLY A 243 -0.91 -0.92 1.62
N LEU A 244 -1.10 0.00 2.58
CA LEU A 244 -0.14 0.23 3.68
C LEU A 244 -0.02 -0.99 4.60
N LEU A 245 -1.13 -1.65 4.91
CA LEU A 245 -1.13 -2.88 5.70
C LEU A 245 -0.40 -3.99 4.95
N PHE A 246 -0.62 -4.15 3.65
CA PHE A 246 0.15 -5.07 2.82
C PHE A 246 1.65 -4.77 2.92
N THR A 247 2.06 -3.49 2.79
CA THR A 247 3.45 -3.06 2.91
C THR A 247 4.06 -3.47 4.25
N LEU A 248 3.40 -3.15 5.37
CA LEU A 248 3.89 -3.50 6.70
C LEU A 248 3.96 -5.02 6.90
N LEU A 249 2.96 -5.77 6.44
CA LEU A 249 3.00 -7.22 6.59
C LEU A 249 4.14 -7.85 5.77
N GLN A 250 4.28 -7.46 4.50
CA GLN A 250 5.20 -8.09 3.55
C GLN A 250 6.67 -7.67 3.77
N PHE A 251 6.92 -6.38 4.00
CA PHE A 251 8.27 -5.79 3.99
C PHE A 251 8.77 -5.38 5.38
N HIS A 252 7.88 -5.24 6.36
CA HIS A 252 8.27 -4.95 7.75
C HIS A 252 8.26 -6.20 8.62
N LEU A 253 7.16 -6.94 8.64
CA LEU A 253 7.00 -8.14 9.47
C LEU A 253 7.50 -9.44 8.82
N GLY A 254 7.83 -9.42 7.52
CA GLY A 254 8.21 -10.61 6.76
C GLY A 254 7.09 -11.65 6.63
N ILE A 255 5.83 -11.23 6.73
CA ILE A 255 4.66 -12.08 6.53
C ILE A 255 4.32 -12.08 5.05
N LYS A 256 4.61 -13.19 4.39
CA LYS A 256 4.27 -13.39 2.98
C LYS A 256 2.76 -13.37 2.76
N VAL A 257 2.23 -12.24 2.28
CA VAL A 257 0.82 -12.07 1.92
C VAL A 257 0.58 -12.59 0.50
N LEU A 258 1.42 -12.17 -0.44
CA LEU A 258 1.42 -12.67 -1.80
C LEU A 258 2.49 -13.76 -1.92
N THR A 259 2.06 -15.02 -2.07
CA THR A 259 2.95 -16.19 -2.08
C THR A 259 3.95 -16.21 -3.23
N ALA A 260 3.70 -15.48 -4.31
CA ALA A 260 4.60 -15.31 -5.45
C ALA A 260 5.52 -14.07 -5.36
N SER A 261 5.44 -13.28 -4.30
CA SER A 261 6.22 -12.04 -4.13
C SER A 261 7.37 -12.22 -3.12
N PHE A 262 8.34 -11.31 -3.12
CA PHE A 262 9.44 -11.26 -2.17
C PHE A 262 9.00 -10.66 -0.83
N THR A 263 9.56 -11.15 0.28
CA THR A 263 9.34 -10.60 1.63
C THR A 263 10.66 -10.16 2.22
N SER A 264 10.63 -9.12 3.03
CA SER A 264 11.76 -8.71 3.85
C SER A 264 11.30 -8.32 5.26
N ARG A 265 12.23 -7.94 6.13
CA ARG A 265 11.96 -7.44 7.47
C ARG A 265 12.62 -6.09 7.65
N ASN A 266 11.94 -5.19 8.34
CA ASN A 266 12.45 -3.86 8.71
C ASN A 266 12.85 -2.96 7.53
N GLU A 267 12.24 -3.12 6.35
CA GLU A 267 12.52 -2.26 5.18
C GLU A 267 11.68 -0.99 5.14
N VAL A 268 10.67 -0.88 6.02
CA VAL A 268 9.74 0.24 6.01
C VAL A 268 10.30 1.39 6.83
N GLU A 269 10.70 2.44 6.13
CA GLU A 269 11.02 3.74 6.71
C GLU A 269 9.76 4.63 6.69
N PRO A 270 9.22 5.05 7.87
CA PRO A 270 7.93 5.72 7.93
C PRO A 270 7.82 7.03 7.15
N GLU A 271 8.87 7.85 7.10
CA GLU A 271 8.84 9.13 6.38
C GLU A 271 8.70 8.88 4.88
N SER A 272 9.55 8.02 4.32
CA SER A 272 9.50 7.61 2.92
C SER A 272 8.15 7.01 2.55
N LEU A 273 7.58 6.18 3.42
CA LEU A 273 6.26 5.57 3.23
C LEU A 273 5.15 6.63 3.08
N PHE A 274 5.09 7.60 3.99
CA PHE A 274 4.03 8.60 3.98
C PHE A 274 4.25 9.72 2.98
N LYS A 275 5.50 10.09 2.69
CA LYS A 275 5.86 10.98 1.59
C LYS A 275 5.42 10.39 0.26
N ALA A 276 5.67 9.09 0.04
CA ALA A 276 5.21 8.40 -1.17
C ALA A 276 3.70 8.29 -1.24
N LEU A 277 3.02 7.97 -0.13
CA LEU A 277 1.55 7.97 -0.08
C LEU A 277 0.97 9.33 -0.47
N GLU A 278 1.47 10.42 0.13
CA GLU A 278 1.06 11.78 -0.20
C GLU A 278 1.34 12.12 -1.67
N ARG A 279 2.54 11.80 -2.16
CA ARG A 279 2.88 12.00 -3.58
C ARG A 279 1.88 11.26 -4.49
N GLY A 280 1.47 10.06 -4.11
CA GLY A 280 0.46 9.28 -4.81
C GLY A 280 -0.91 9.96 -4.88
N THR A 281 -1.32 10.71 -3.85
CA THR A 281 -2.64 11.38 -3.86
C THR A 281 -2.76 12.50 -4.89
N HIS A 282 -1.64 12.98 -5.42
CA HIS A 282 -1.61 14.01 -6.46
C HIS A 282 -1.81 13.44 -7.87
N VAL A 283 -1.63 12.12 -8.06
CA VAL A 283 -1.82 11.48 -9.37
C VAL A 283 -3.30 11.53 -9.74
N LYS A 284 -3.62 12.13 -10.90
CA LYS A 284 -5.00 12.37 -11.32
C LYS A 284 -5.68 11.14 -11.93
N VAL A 285 -4.91 10.12 -12.29
CA VAL A 285 -5.39 8.89 -12.93
C VAL A 285 -5.15 7.71 -12.01
N ASN A 286 -6.20 6.94 -11.74
CA ASN A 286 -6.07 5.67 -11.05
C ASN A 286 -5.47 4.61 -12.00
N LEU A 287 -4.15 4.48 -12.00
CA LEU A 287 -3.43 3.53 -12.87
C LEU A 287 -3.80 2.07 -12.60
N SER A 288 -4.40 1.77 -11.44
CA SER A 288 -4.85 0.43 -11.07
C SER A 288 -6.27 0.08 -11.53
N LYS A 289 -7.01 1.03 -12.14
CA LYS A 289 -8.38 0.84 -12.60
C LYS A 289 -8.59 1.39 -14.01
N ASN A 290 -9.02 0.54 -14.93
CA ASN A 290 -9.33 0.91 -16.32
C ASN A 290 -8.17 1.58 -17.09
N TRP A 291 -6.93 1.43 -16.61
CA TRP A 291 -5.75 1.92 -17.30
C TRP A 291 -5.08 0.76 -18.04
N ASN A 292 -4.86 0.93 -19.33
CA ASN A 292 -4.24 -0.07 -20.18
C ASN A 292 -2.89 0.45 -20.68
N PRO A 293 -1.75 -0.06 -20.15
CA PRO A 293 -0.42 0.36 -20.56
C PRO A 293 -0.17 0.25 -22.07
N TRP A 294 -0.78 -0.75 -22.72
CA TRP A 294 -0.62 -0.99 -24.16
C TRP A 294 -1.10 0.17 -25.03
N LEU A 295 -2.03 0.99 -24.55
CA LEU A 295 -2.51 2.17 -25.28
C LEU A 295 -1.53 3.34 -25.22
N VAL A 296 -0.51 3.27 -24.36
CA VAL A 296 0.40 4.38 -24.06
C VAL A 296 1.87 3.99 -24.08
N PHE A 297 2.22 2.74 -24.41
CA PHE A 297 3.61 2.29 -24.38
C PHE A 297 4.54 3.03 -25.34
N GLU A 298 4.07 3.48 -26.50
CA GLU A 298 4.88 4.29 -27.43
C GLU A 298 5.04 5.75 -26.99
N ARG A 299 4.26 6.19 -25.99
CA ARG A 299 4.29 7.57 -25.51
C ARG A 299 5.46 7.80 -24.56
N GLN A 300 6.01 9.01 -24.59
CA GLN A 300 7.10 9.44 -23.75
C GLN A 300 6.71 9.43 -22.26
N VAL A 301 7.58 8.88 -21.40
CA VAL A 301 7.35 8.82 -19.95
C VAL A 301 7.10 10.21 -19.37
N GLU A 302 7.85 11.22 -19.81
CA GLU A 302 7.69 12.60 -19.36
C GLU A 302 6.32 13.21 -19.74
N ASP A 303 5.80 12.87 -20.91
CA ASP A 303 4.47 13.31 -21.32
C ASP A 303 3.40 12.67 -20.45
N LEU A 304 3.56 11.38 -20.13
CA LEU A 304 2.65 10.65 -19.24
C LEU A 304 2.71 11.17 -17.81
N ARG A 305 3.90 11.52 -17.29
CA ARG A 305 4.04 12.13 -15.95
C ARG A 305 3.31 13.46 -15.86
N ARG A 306 3.51 14.35 -16.85
CA ARG A 306 2.80 15.63 -16.91
C ARG A 306 1.30 15.44 -17.09
N GLU A 307 0.89 14.54 -17.98
CA GLU A 307 -0.52 14.27 -18.19
C GLU A 307 -1.15 13.71 -16.92
N TYR A 308 -0.61 12.68 -16.29
CA TYR A 308 -1.21 12.03 -15.14
C TYR A 308 -0.99 12.77 -13.81
N ASN A 309 -0.32 13.93 -13.85
CA ASN A 309 0.06 14.71 -12.68
C ASN A 309 0.86 13.88 -11.66
N ILE A 310 1.88 13.15 -12.13
CA ILE A 310 2.80 12.41 -11.27
C ILE A 310 3.89 13.38 -10.84
N PRO A 311 3.94 13.83 -9.58
CA PRO A 311 4.97 14.76 -9.13
C PRO A 311 6.36 14.12 -9.26
N PRO A 312 7.44 14.88 -9.46
CA PRO A 312 8.78 14.30 -9.47
C PRO A 312 9.10 13.67 -8.12
N ARG A 313 10.00 12.68 -8.11
CA ARG A 313 10.51 12.15 -6.85
C ARG A 313 11.43 13.17 -6.19
N THR A 314 11.09 13.57 -4.96
CA THR A 314 11.90 14.46 -4.10
C THR A 314 12.44 13.73 -2.90
#